data_AF-A0A2G9P6W6-F1
#
_entry.id   AF-A0A2G9P6W6-F1
#
_cell.length_a   1.000
_cell.length_b   1.000
_cell.length_c   1.000
_cell.angle_alpha   90.00
_cell.angle_beta   90.00
_cell.angle_gamma   90.00
#
_symmetry.space_group_name_H-M   'P 1'
#
loop_
_entity.id
_entity.type
_entity.pdbx_description
1 polymer ?
#
loop_
_entity_poly.entity_id
_entity_poly.type
_entity_poly.pdbx_seq_one_letter_code
_entity_poly.pdbx_strand_id
1 'polypeptide(L)'
;MIFLFNKGQEEAPFQLLVAVILMTFVIIVGLNAMNEASKQKCFNTTEKLMNDLKLAIEKTAVYQQPANVNFSLPNCTKKESFVLFNSDEPRLCQRLCLNPSSSCLVLRYSTSDVTGIQDKCIDVTSSTQFNYEGDSCEAMAGFEGINVETDAGFVSGIYQFLYSPNSSSDNPIICVYLKGKN
;
A
#
# COMPACT_ATOMS: atom_id res chain seq x y z
N MET A 1 -73.86 31.62 -11.01
CA MET A 1 -72.56 32.26 -10.68
C MET A 1 -72.06 31.61 -9.41
N ILE A 2 -71.17 30.63 -9.52
CA ILE A 2 -70.54 29.96 -8.37
C ILE A 2 -69.04 30.11 -8.58
N PHE A 3 -68.41 30.91 -7.72
CA PHE A 3 -66.96 31.08 -7.67
C PHE A 3 -66.33 29.76 -7.21
N LEU A 4 -65.66 29.08 -8.13
CA LEU A 4 -64.77 27.96 -7.81
C LEU A 4 -63.49 28.52 -7.18
N PHE A 5 -63.37 28.34 -5.87
CA PHE A 5 -62.12 28.58 -5.14
C PHE A 5 -61.05 27.58 -5.61
N ASN A 6 -60.16 28.03 -6.50
CA ASN A 6 -58.88 27.38 -6.78
C ASN A 6 -57.94 27.52 -5.58
N LYS A 7 -58.11 26.69 -4.55
CA LYS A 7 -57.15 26.54 -3.44
C LYS A 7 -56.55 25.13 -3.32
N GLY A 8 -56.82 24.24 -4.28
CA GLY A 8 -56.37 22.85 -4.26
C GLY A 8 -55.30 22.47 -5.29
N GLN A 9 -54.84 23.40 -6.13
CA GLN A 9 -53.85 23.13 -7.20
C GLN A 9 -52.43 23.61 -6.87
N GLU A 10 -52.21 24.29 -5.73
CA GLU A 10 -50.87 24.76 -5.33
C GLU A 10 -50.07 23.74 -4.52
N GLU A 11 -50.72 22.80 -3.83
CA GLU A 11 -50.01 21.83 -2.97
C GLU A 11 -49.26 20.75 -3.76
N ALA A 12 -49.84 20.27 -4.86
CA ALA A 12 -49.21 19.24 -5.70
C ALA A 12 -47.86 19.68 -6.33
N PRO A 13 -47.74 20.87 -6.97
CA PRO A 13 -46.45 21.33 -7.49
C PRO A 13 -45.46 21.68 -6.36
N PHE A 14 -45.93 22.19 -5.22
CA PHE A 14 -45.07 22.47 -4.07
C PHE A 14 -44.47 21.19 -3.48
N GLN A 15 -45.28 20.15 -3.25
CA GLN A 15 -44.81 18.85 -2.76
C GLN A 15 -43.82 18.21 -3.72
N LEU A 16 -44.06 18.30 -5.03
CA LEU A 16 -43.15 17.77 -6.04
C LEU A 16 -41.82 18.53 -6.06
N LEU A 17 -41.82 19.86 -5.90
CA LEU A 17 -40.61 20.67 -5.83
C LEU A 17 -39.78 20.33 -4.57
N VAL A 18 -40.42 20.17 -3.42
CA VAL A 18 -39.77 19.74 -2.18
C VAL A 18 -39.17 18.33 -2.34
N ALA A 19 -39.90 17.39 -2.95
CA ALA A 19 -39.39 16.04 -3.20
C ALA A 19 -38.15 16.03 -4.11
N VAL A 20 -38.13 16.86 -5.17
CA VAL A 20 -36.97 17.01 -6.06
C VAL A 20 -35.76 17.58 -5.34
N ILE A 21 -35.95 18.61 -4.50
CA ILE A 21 -34.87 19.18 -3.69
C ILE A 21 -34.30 18.11 -2.75
N LEU A 22 -35.16 17.39 -2.02
CA LEU A 22 -34.73 16.35 -1.08
C LEU A 22 -33.97 15.22 -1.79
N MET A 23 -34.48 14.72 -2.93
CA MET A 23 -33.77 13.71 -3.72
C MET A 23 -32.39 14.21 -4.19
N THR A 24 -32.31 15.46 -4.64
CA THR A 24 -31.04 16.04 -5.10
C THR A 24 -30.02 16.12 -3.96
N PHE A 25 -30.44 16.53 -2.76
CA PHE A 25 -29.59 16.53 -1.57
C PHE A 25 -29.11 15.13 -1.21
N VAL A 26 -30.01 14.13 -1.20
CA VAL A 26 -29.65 12.73 -0.90
C VAL A 26 -28.64 12.19 -1.91
N ILE A 27 -28.80 12.48 -3.20
CA ILE A 27 -27.86 12.06 -4.24
C ILE A 27 -26.49 12.70 -4.01
N ILE A 28 -26.41 14.01 -3.77
CA ILE A 28 -25.13 14.71 -3.55
C ILE A 28 -24.42 14.17 -2.30
N VAL A 29 -25.14 14.02 -1.19
CA VAL A 29 -24.57 13.48 0.05
C VAL A 29 -24.13 12.03 -0.14
N GLY A 30 -24.93 11.22 -0.83
CA GLY A 30 -24.62 9.82 -1.15
C GLY A 30 -23.34 9.69 -1.98
N LEU A 31 -23.19 10.51 -3.04
CA LEU A 31 -21.99 10.51 -3.88
C LEU A 31 -20.74 10.93 -3.10
N ASN A 32 -20.84 11.94 -2.24
CA ASN A 32 -19.74 12.35 -1.39
C ASN A 32 -19.33 11.26 -0.39
N ALA A 33 -20.30 10.61 0.25
CA ALA A 33 -20.05 9.51 1.17
C ALA A 33 -19.40 8.31 0.46
N MET A 34 -19.84 7.97 -0.75
CA MET A 34 -19.23 6.90 -1.55
C MET A 34 -17.78 7.22 -1.94
N ASN A 35 -17.50 8.47 -2.31
CA ASN A 35 -16.13 8.88 -2.65
C ASN A 35 -15.21 8.77 -1.43
N GLU A 36 -15.67 9.22 -0.26
CA GLU A 36 -14.90 9.12 0.97
C GLU A 36 -14.67 7.67 1.40
N ALA A 37 -15.70 6.83 1.32
CA ALA A 37 -15.58 5.40 1.59
C ALA A 37 -14.59 4.71 0.62
N SER A 38 -14.58 5.09 -0.65
CA SER A 38 -13.63 4.58 -1.64
C SER A 38 -12.18 4.96 -1.29
N LYS A 39 -11.95 6.21 -0.86
CA LYS A 39 -10.62 6.67 -0.40
C LYS A 39 -10.16 5.92 0.85
N GLN A 40 -11.04 5.74 1.84
CA GLN A 40 -10.72 5.00 3.05
C GLN A 40 -10.40 3.53 2.75
N LYS A 41 -11.18 2.90 1.87
CA LYS A 41 -10.91 1.53 1.43
C LYS A 41 -9.53 1.42 0.77
N CYS A 42 -9.17 2.39 -0.07
CA CYS A 42 -7.86 2.44 -0.68
C CYS A 42 -6.75 2.53 0.37
N PHE A 43 -6.86 3.48 1.29
CA PHE A 43 -5.87 3.71 2.34
C PHE A 43 -5.65 2.43 3.17
N ASN A 44 -6.74 1.80 3.63
CA ASN A 44 -6.66 0.58 4.42
C ASN A 44 -6.04 -0.59 3.65
N THR A 45 -6.33 -0.69 2.34
CA THR A 45 -5.74 -1.74 1.49
C THR A 45 -4.24 -1.50 1.30
N THR A 46 -3.83 -0.26 1.08
CA THR A 46 -2.42 0.14 0.95
C THR A 46 -1.67 -0.13 2.25
N GLU A 47 -2.22 0.31 3.39
CA GLU A 47 -1.61 0.09 4.70
C GLU A 47 -1.47 -1.40 5.00
N LYS A 48 -2.50 -2.20 4.69
CA LYS A 48 -2.43 -3.66 4.83
C LYS A 48 -1.29 -4.24 3.99
N LEU A 49 -1.17 -3.85 2.72
CA LEU A 49 -0.10 -4.33 1.83
C LEU A 49 1.30 -3.94 2.33
N MET A 50 1.47 -2.71 2.81
CA MET A 50 2.74 -2.27 3.42
C MET A 50 3.08 -3.12 4.65
N ASN A 51 2.10 -3.39 5.51
CA ASN A 51 2.31 -4.22 6.69
C ASN A 51 2.60 -5.68 6.33
N ASP A 52 1.92 -6.25 5.33
CA ASP A 52 2.15 -7.63 4.87
C ASP A 52 3.58 -7.79 4.30
N LEU A 53 4.05 -6.82 3.50
CA LEU A 53 5.43 -6.80 2.99
C LEU A 53 6.45 -6.64 4.13
N LYS A 54 6.22 -5.67 5.02
CA LYS A 54 7.06 -5.44 6.19
C LYS A 54 7.21 -6.73 7.01
N LEU A 55 6.10 -7.36 7.37
CA LEU A 55 6.10 -8.58 8.18
C LEU A 55 6.77 -9.75 7.46
N ALA A 56 6.63 -9.86 6.14
CA ALA A 56 7.33 -10.90 5.38
C ALA A 56 8.84 -10.72 5.42
N ILE A 57 9.33 -9.49 5.20
CA ILE A 57 10.75 -9.15 5.27
C ILE A 57 11.29 -9.41 6.68
N GLU A 58 10.61 -8.93 7.72
CA GLU A 58 11.01 -9.14 9.12
C GLU A 58 11.03 -10.63 9.48
N LYS A 59 10.03 -11.40 9.06
CA LYS A 59 9.99 -12.85 9.32
C LYS A 59 11.15 -13.59 8.67
N THR A 60 11.52 -13.20 7.46
CA THR A 60 12.62 -13.83 6.75
C THR A 60 13.98 -13.38 7.28
N ALA A 61 14.14 -12.12 7.64
CA ALA A 61 15.41 -11.60 8.16
C ALA A 61 15.69 -12.05 9.60
N VAL A 62 14.70 -11.90 10.50
CA VAL A 62 14.87 -12.05 11.95
C VAL A 62 14.64 -13.49 12.38
N TYR A 63 13.56 -14.11 11.89
CA TYR A 63 13.19 -15.46 12.27
C TYR A 63 13.71 -16.53 11.29
N GLN A 64 14.38 -16.13 10.21
CA GLN A 64 14.89 -17.02 9.18
C GLN A 64 13.79 -17.91 8.56
N GLN A 65 12.55 -17.41 8.56
CA GLN A 65 11.39 -18.14 8.04
C GLN A 65 11.05 -17.71 6.62
N PRO A 66 10.81 -18.65 5.69
CA PRO A 66 10.35 -18.30 4.36
C PRO A 66 8.98 -17.60 4.44
N ALA A 67 8.80 -16.54 3.66
CA ALA A 67 7.55 -15.80 3.62
C ALA A 67 7.05 -15.65 2.17
N ASN A 68 5.74 -15.72 1.98
CA ASN A 68 5.10 -15.49 0.70
C ASN A 68 4.12 -14.32 0.82
N VAL A 69 4.16 -13.39 -0.13
CA VAL A 69 3.25 -12.25 -0.17
C VAL A 69 2.61 -12.16 -1.55
N ASN A 70 1.28 -12.20 -1.58
CA ASN A 70 0.54 -11.81 -2.77
C ASN A 70 0.38 -10.29 -2.78
N PHE A 71 1.18 -9.62 -3.59
CA PHE A 71 1.20 -8.16 -3.68
C PHE A 71 0.42 -7.72 -4.91
N SER A 72 -0.67 -6.98 -4.70
CA SER A 72 -1.44 -6.39 -5.77
C SER A 72 -1.61 -4.91 -5.49
N LEU A 73 -1.07 -4.06 -6.36
CA LEU A 73 -1.29 -2.62 -6.28
C LEU A 73 -2.80 -2.34 -6.27
N PRO A 74 -3.28 -1.51 -5.32
CA PRO A 74 -4.71 -1.25 -5.18
C PRO A 74 -5.26 -0.39 -6.31
N ASN A 75 -4.41 0.20 -7.15
CA ASN A 75 -4.77 1.00 -8.33
C ASN A 75 -5.74 2.14 -7.99
N CYS A 76 -5.53 2.77 -6.84
CA CYS A 76 -6.41 3.84 -6.40
C CYS A 76 -6.13 5.16 -7.10
N THR A 77 -4.89 5.32 -7.56
CA THR A 77 -4.34 6.54 -8.14
C THR A 77 -3.51 6.20 -9.37
N LYS A 78 -3.26 7.19 -10.22
CA LYS A 78 -2.64 6.95 -11.54
C LYS A 78 -1.17 6.56 -11.48
N LYS A 79 -0.47 6.91 -10.40
CA LYS A 79 0.95 6.63 -10.19
C LYS A 79 1.15 6.20 -8.74
N GLU A 80 1.43 4.92 -8.55
CA GLU A 80 1.67 4.31 -7.24
C GLU A 80 3.00 3.56 -7.31
N SER A 81 3.85 3.72 -6.31
CA SER A 81 5.07 2.93 -6.18
C SER A 81 5.33 2.54 -4.73
N PHE A 82 5.91 1.35 -4.56
CA PHE A 82 6.38 0.83 -3.29
C PHE A 82 7.88 0.58 -3.43
N VAL A 83 8.70 1.30 -2.69
CA VAL A 83 10.15 1.23 -2.80
C VAL A 83 10.75 0.91 -1.45
N LEU A 84 11.71 -0.01 -1.45
CA LEU A 84 12.53 -0.33 -0.30
C LEU A 84 13.85 0.42 -0.42
N PHE A 85 14.25 1.13 0.63
CA PHE A 85 15.54 1.82 0.64
C PHE A 85 16.13 1.93 2.03
N ASN A 86 17.45 2.01 2.10
CA ASN A 86 18.17 2.33 3.33
C ASN A 86 18.21 3.85 3.50
N SER A 87 17.77 4.33 4.66
CA SER A 87 17.85 5.73 5.06
C SER A 87 19.00 5.91 6.03
N ASP A 88 19.94 6.80 5.70
CA ASP A 88 21.02 7.23 6.58
C ASP A 88 20.68 8.48 7.40
N GLU A 89 19.40 8.93 7.38
CA GLU A 89 18.95 10.07 8.16
C GLU A 89 18.50 9.62 9.57
N PRO A 90 19.28 9.90 10.65
CA PRO A 90 18.97 9.36 11.98
C PRO A 90 17.66 9.92 12.54
N ARG A 91 17.27 11.14 12.14
CA ARG A 91 16.00 11.75 12.54
C ARG A 91 14.80 11.02 11.93
N LEU A 92 14.92 10.58 10.67
CA LEU A 92 13.89 9.80 10.01
C LEU A 92 13.76 8.43 10.68
N CYS A 93 14.89 7.77 10.95
CA CYS A 93 14.94 6.47 11.63
C CYS A 93 14.39 6.53 13.05
N GLN A 94 14.78 7.52 13.85
CA GLN A 94 14.23 7.70 15.20
C GLN A 94 12.71 7.89 15.18
N ARG A 95 12.18 8.64 14.21
CA ARG A 95 10.74 8.88 14.09
C ARG A 95 9.96 7.64 13.65
N LEU A 96 10.48 6.88 12.69
CA LEU A 96 9.77 5.75 12.08
C LEU A 96 10.00 4.43 12.84
N CYS A 97 11.22 4.18 13.30
CA CYS A 97 11.64 2.94 13.94
C CYS A 97 11.65 3.03 15.47
N LEU A 98 11.42 4.22 16.05
CA LEU A 98 11.47 4.49 17.49
C LEU A 98 12.84 4.21 18.15
N ASN A 99 13.86 3.90 17.35
CA ASN A 99 15.23 3.61 17.78
C ASN A 99 16.20 4.58 17.10
N PRO A 100 17.11 5.24 17.84
CA PRO A 100 18.10 6.13 17.26
C PRO A 100 19.25 5.32 16.66
N SER A 101 19.04 4.79 15.45
CA SER A 101 20.10 4.18 14.64
C SER A 101 20.66 5.20 13.64
N SER A 102 21.92 5.00 13.23
CA SER A 102 22.56 5.81 12.19
C SER A 102 21.94 5.57 10.81
N SER A 103 21.40 4.37 10.58
CA SER A 103 20.65 4.02 9.38
C SER A 103 19.53 3.04 9.69
N CYS A 104 18.52 2.98 8.83
CA CYS A 104 17.37 2.08 8.95
C CYS A 104 16.80 1.75 7.57
N LEU A 105 16.17 0.57 7.48
CA LEU A 105 15.48 0.14 6.27
C LEU A 105 14.03 0.65 6.29
N VAL A 106 13.62 1.32 5.21
CA VAL A 106 12.31 1.97 5.10
C VAL A 106 11.58 1.46 3.87
N LEU A 107 10.33 1.04 4.07
CA LEU A 107 9.37 0.79 2.99
C LEU A 107 8.55 2.05 2.76
N ARG A 108 8.64 2.60 1.55
CA ARG A 108 7.96 3.83 1.15
C ARG A 108 6.89 3.56 0.11
N TYR A 109 5.70 4.05 0.38
CA TYR A 109 4.61 4.17 -0.58
C TYR A 109 4.50 5.62 -1.05
N SER A 110 4.49 5.81 -2.38
CA SER A 110 4.37 7.13 -3.02
C SER A 110 3.21 7.14 -4.01
N THR A 111 2.42 8.23 -4.00
CA THR A 111 1.27 8.44 -4.89
C THR A 111 1.16 9.90 -5.35
N SER A 112 0.56 10.14 -6.52
CA SER A 112 0.33 11.49 -7.06
C SER A 112 -0.91 12.20 -6.52
N ASP A 113 -1.93 11.48 -6.04
CA ASP A 113 -3.30 12.03 -5.95
C ASP A 113 -3.80 12.29 -4.51
N VAL A 114 -3.23 11.64 -3.47
CA VAL A 114 -3.77 11.74 -2.11
C VAL A 114 -2.68 11.62 -1.04
N THR A 115 -2.54 12.67 -0.22
CA THR A 115 -1.85 12.67 1.09
C THR A 115 -0.56 11.85 1.19
N GLY A 116 0.51 12.40 0.63
CA GLY A 116 1.85 12.22 1.17
C GLY A 116 2.48 10.85 1.04
N ILE A 117 3.80 10.89 1.01
CA ILE A 117 4.66 9.72 1.15
C ILE A 117 4.30 9.01 2.47
N GLN A 118 3.98 7.73 2.41
CA GLN A 118 3.81 6.90 3.60
C GLN A 118 5.03 6.01 3.78
N ASP A 119 5.66 6.12 4.95
CA ASP A 119 6.87 5.37 5.28
C ASP A 119 6.57 4.40 6.43
N LYS A 120 7.03 3.15 6.30
CA LYS A 120 7.03 2.17 7.38
C LYS A 120 8.48 1.73 7.61
N CYS A 121 8.92 1.78 8.86
CA CYS A 121 10.18 1.17 9.25
C CYS A 121 10.08 -0.35 9.20
N ILE A 122 11.12 -1.01 8.72
CA ILE A 122 11.31 -2.45 8.81
C ILE A 122 12.33 -2.73 9.92
N ASP A 123 11.95 -3.54 10.91
CA ASP A 123 12.76 -3.88 12.07
C ASP A 123 13.76 -4.99 11.73
N VAL A 124 14.73 -4.63 10.89
CA VAL A 124 15.86 -5.47 10.50
C VAL A 124 17.15 -4.67 10.61
N THR A 125 18.29 -5.36 10.67
CA THR A 125 19.58 -4.66 10.68
C THR A 125 19.74 -3.91 9.36
N SER A 126 20.27 -2.69 9.40
CA SER A 126 20.54 -1.92 8.17
C SER A 126 21.63 -2.54 7.28
N SER A 127 22.32 -3.57 7.79
CA SER A 127 23.25 -4.41 7.04
C SER A 127 22.59 -5.57 6.30
N THR A 128 21.26 -5.73 6.40
CA THR A 128 20.49 -6.74 5.65
C THR A 128 20.67 -6.50 4.17
N GLN A 129 21.05 -7.54 3.42
CA GLN A 129 21.24 -7.46 1.96
C GLN A 129 20.09 -8.13 1.23
N PHE A 130 19.57 -7.47 0.20
CA PHE A 130 18.55 -8.01 -0.69
C PHE A 130 19.20 -8.46 -1.99
N ASN A 131 19.53 -9.74 -2.07
CA ASN A 131 20.19 -10.31 -3.23
C ASN A 131 19.18 -10.95 -4.19
N TYR A 132 19.61 -11.08 -5.44
CA TYR A 132 18.85 -11.72 -6.51
C TYR A 132 19.62 -12.92 -7.06
N GLU A 133 18.98 -13.63 -7.99
CA GLU A 133 19.53 -14.84 -8.61
C GLU A 133 20.91 -14.58 -9.21
N GLY A 134 21.89 -15.42 -8.83
CA GLY A 134 23.27 -15.36 -9.35
C GLY A 134 24.33 -14.82 -8.37
N ASP A 135 23.94 -14.13 -7.31
CA ASP A 135 24.88 -13.70 -6.26
C ASP A 135 25.04 -14.79 -5.18
N SER A 136 24.16 -14.79 -4.18
CA SER A 136 24.14 -15.76 -3.07
C SER A 136 22.79 -16.48 -2.95
N CYS A 137 21.96 -16.33 -3.98
CA CYS A 137 20.60 -16.84 -4.04
C CYS A 137 20.51 -17.86 -5.17
N GLU A 138 20.08 -19.08 -4.84
CA GLU A 138 19.90 -20.15 -5.82
C GLU A 138 18.71 -19.85 -6.74
N ALA A 139 18.78 -20.32 -7.99
CA ALA A 139 17.66 -20.24 -8.92
C ALA A 139 16.46 -21.05 -8.38
N MET A 140 15.26 -20.48 -8.50
CA MET A 140 14.03 -21.15 -8.06
C MET A 140 13.12 -21.40 -9.26
N ALA A 141 12.73 -22.66 -9.46
CA ALA A 141 11.87 -23.04 -10.59
C ALA A 141 10.51 -22.31 -10.54
N GLY A 142 10.17 -21.60 -11.62
CA GLY A 142 8.91 -20.85 -11.74
C GLY A 142 8.94 -19.46 -11.10
N PHE A 143 10.11 -19.00 -10.67
CA PHE A 143 10.32 -17.71 -10.03
C PHE A 143 11.54 -17.02 -10.64
N GLU A 144 11.49 -15.69 -10.71
CA GLU A 144 12.58 -14.84 -11.19
C GLU A 144 13.15 -14.06 -9.99
N GLY A 145 14.47 -14.06 -9.81
CA GLY A 145 15.12 -13.22 -8.80
C GLY A 145 14.98 -11.74 -9.15
N ILE A 146 14.59 -10.92 -8.18
CA ILE A 146 14.35 -9.48 -8.41
C ILE A 146 15.08 -8.61 -7.40
N ASN A 147 15.55 -7.45 -7.87
CA ASN A 147 16.15 -6.43 -7.02
C ASN A 147 15.10 -5.39 -6.60
N VAL A 148 14.66 -5.49 -5.35
CA VAL A 148 13.63 -4.62 -4.74
C VAL A 148 14.16 -3.28 -4.23
N GLU A 149 15.48 -3.10 -4.19
CA GLU A 149 16.13 -1.85 -3.76
C GLU A 149 16.30 -0.85 -4.92
N THR A 150 15.90 -1.22 -6.14
CA THR A 150 15.93 -0.34 -7.31
C THR A 150 14.74 0.62 -7.34
N ASP A 151 14.88 1.73 -8.06
CA ASP A 151 13.83 2.74 -8.26
C ASP A 151 12.51 2.18 -8.85
N ALA A 152 12.57 0.99 -9.46
CA ALA A 152 11.39 0.30 -9.99
C ALA A 152 10.47 -0.26 -8.89
N GLY A 153 11.04 -0.57 -7.71
CA GLY A 153 10.29 -1.02 -6.53
C GLY A 153 9.51 -2.33 -6.73
N PHE A 154 8.49 -2.53 -5.90
CA PHE A 154 7.59 -3.68 -5.96
C PHE A 154 6.53 -3.49 -7.06
N VAL A 155 6.45 -4.45 -7.97
CA VAL A 155 5.39 -4.60 -8.98
C VAL A 155 4.33 -5.62 -8.54
N SER A 156 3.11 -5.53 -9.07
CA SER A 156 2.06 -6.52 -8.74
C SER A 156 2.46 -7.95 -9.12
N GLY A 157 2.37 -8.88 -8.16
CA GLY A 157 2.69 -10.29 -8.33
C GLY A 157 2.82 -11.05 -7.00
N ILE A 158 3.25 -12.31 -7.08
CA ILE A 158 3.47 -13.14 -5.90
C ILE A 158 4.97 -13.16 -5.59
N TYR A 159 5.32 -12.69 -4.40
CA TYR A 159 6.68 -12.60 -3.90
C TYR A 159 6.98 -13.77 -2.97
N GLN A 160 8.17 -14.32 -3.09
CA GLN A 160 8.74 -15.29 -2.16
C GLN A 160 10.02 -14.71 -1.58
N PHE A 161 10.08 -14.64 -0.26
CA PHE A 161 11.25 -14.21 0.50
C PHE A 161 11.88 -15.46 1.12
N LEU A 162 13.18 -15.65 0.89
CA LEU A 162 13.96 -16.72 1.48
C LEU A 162 15.19 -16.15 2.18
N TYR A 163 15.53 -16.74 3.32
CA TYR A 163 16.78 -16.46 4.00
C TYR A 163 17.89 -17.29 3.34
N SER A 164 19.01 -16.65 2.98
CA SER A 164 20.21 -17.34 2.53
C SER A 164 21.32 -17.15 3.56
N PRO A 165 21.90 -18.24 4.10
CA PRO A 165 23.01 -18.13 5.04
C PRO A 165 24.25 -17.60 4.33
N ASN A 166 24.81 -16.50 4.83
CA ASN A 166 26.10 -16.00 4.37
C ASN A 166 27.22 -16.67 5.16
N SER A 167 28.16 -17.34 4.48
CA SER A 167 29.34 -17.95 5.11
C SER A 167 30.40 -16.93 5.53
N SER A 168 30.30 -15.68 5.05
CA SER A 168 31.34 -14.65 5.17
C SER A 168 30.97 -13.46 6.07
N SER A 169 29.70 -13.32 6.46
CA SER A 169 29.26 -12.25 7.37
C SER A 169 28.03 -12.66 8.16
N ASP A 170 27.87 -12.14 9.39
CA ASP A 170 26.67 -12.31 10.22
C ASP A 170 25.46 -11.50 9.72
N ASN A 171 25.58 -10.81 8.58
CA ASN A 171 24.49 -10.02 8.04
C ASN A 171 23.47 -10.93 7.34
N PRO A 172 22.16 -10.76 7.62
CA PRO A 172 21.13 -11.56 6.98
C PRO A 172 21.06 -11.22 5.49
N ILE A 173 21.08 -12.25 4.65
CA ILE A 173 20.79 -12.11 3.21
C ILE A 173 19.38 -12.62 2.95
N ILE A 174 18.59 -11.78 2.30
CA ILE A 174 17.23 -12.10 1.88
C ILE A 174 17.23 -12.20 0.35
N CYS A 175 16.87 -13.38 -0.14
CA CYS A 175 16.61 -13.63 -1.55
C CYS A 175 15.15 -13.31 -1.84
N VAL A 176 14.93 -12.39 -2.78
CA VAL A 176 13.59 -11.99 -3.19
C VAL A 176 13.29 -12.51 -4.59
N TYR A 177 12.20 -13.26 -4.70
CA TYR A 177 11.76 -13.83 -5.96
C TYR A 177 10.35 -13.39 -6.31
N LEU A 178 10.11 -13.16 -7.59
CA LEU A 178 8.80 -12.89 -8.15
C LEU A 178 8.34 -14.09 -8.98
N LYS A 179 7.12 -14.57 -8.74
CA LYS A 179 6.56 -15.67 -9.54
C LYS A 179 6.38 -15.23 -10.99
N GLY A 180 7.04 -15.93 -11.91
CA GLY A 180 6.92 -15.68 -13.35
C GLY A 180 5.48 -15.83 -13.82
N LYS A 181 5.05 -14.95 -14.73
CA LYS A 181 3.78 -15.12 -15.45
C LYS A 181 4.00 -16.22 -16.50
N ASN A 182 3.58 -17.45 -16.19
CA ASN A 182 3.41 -18.48 -17.22
C ASN A 182 2.37 -18.05 -18.26
#